data_AF-A0AAE1RPL7-F1
#
_entry.id   AF-A0AAE1RPL7-F1
#
_cell.length_a   1.000
_cell.length_b   1.000
_cell.length_c   1.000
_cell.angle_alpha   90.00
_cell.angle_beta   90.00
_cell.angle_gamma   90.00
#
_symmetry.space_group_name_H-M   'P 1'
#
loop_
_entity.id
_entity.type
_entity.pdbx_description
1 polymer ?
#
loop_
_entity_poly.entity_id
_entity_poly.type
_entity_poly.pdbx_seq_one_letter_code
_entity_poly.pdbx_strand_id
1 'polypeptide(L)'
;MEVLQEFTASGGQPKNSDAFTVNGQPGDFHPCSNHGTFKLEVKYGKTYLLRILNAAMNEILFFAISNHKLKVVGTDGSYTKPLTKDFIAISPGQTLDCLLKANQEPNNLYYMAARAYTNGTNVNFDNTTTTAIVKYEGNYNINSPISLPYLPSYYDTPSAVKFSGSLRSLASENHLISVPIKVKTRLVSTVSVNLSPCPKTGTDVTTCQGPNGTRLYATMNNISFVMPTYNILEAYYYHVKGVFGTKFPSFPPYVFNYTDGVLPLELELPDFGTQVKVLEYNTTVELVLQGTNLVTGLDHPMHLHGYNFYVVGWGLGNFDEKMDPKKYNLVDPPRRNTVAVPKNGWVAIRFRADNPGT
;
A
#
# COMPACT_ATOMS: atom_id res chain seq x y z
N MET A 1 20.39 -5.84 1.27
CA MET A 1 19.48 -5.35 0.22
C MET A 1 20.11 -4.09 -0.36
N GLU A 2 20.63 -4.17 -1.59
CA GLU A 2 21.44 -3.11 -2.22
C GLU A 2 20.67 -1.79 -2.36
N VAL A 3 19.41 -1.83 -2.81
CA VAL A 3 18.54 -0.64 -2.94
C VAL A 3 18.46 0.18 -1.64
N LEU A 4 18.29 -0.49 -0.49
CA LEU A 4 18.24 0.19 0.81
C LEU A 4 19.60 0.81 1.19
N GLN A 5 20.70 0.13 0.87
CA GLN A 5 22.05 0.63 1.13
C GLN A 5 22.36 1.85 0.27
N GLU A 6 22.00 1.83 -1.01
CA GLU A 6 22.18 2.97 -1.92
C GLU A 6 21.31 4.17 -1.51
N PHE A 7 20.03 3.94 -1.22
CA PHE A 7 19.13 4.97 -0.67
C PHE A 7 19.71 5.61 0.60
N THR A 8 20.17 4.78 1.53
CA THR A 8 20.79 5.25 2.78
C THR A 8 22.14 5.90 2.51
N ALA A 9 22.93 5.50 1.53
CA ALA A 9 24.19 6.16 1.24
C ALA A 9 23.96 7.55 0.63
N SER A 10 23.08 7.65 -0.37
CA SER A 10 22.86 8.88 -1.14
C SER A 10 22.00 9.92 -0.40
N GLY A 11 21.07 9.46 0.45
CA GLY A 11 20.05 10.31 1.03
C GLY A 11 19.00 10.84 0.05
N GLY A 12 19.06 10.41 -1.22
CA GLY A 12 18.07 10.71 -2.26
C GLY A 12 16.97 9.65 -2.32
N GLN A 13 16.17 9.66 -3.38
CA GLN A 13 15.16 8.61 -3.61
C GLN A 13 15.83 7.27 -3.98
N PRO A 14 15.22 6.12 -3.67
CA PRO A 14 15.68 4.82 -4.18
C PRO A 14 15.72 4.81 -5.71
N LYS A 15 16.63 4.01 -6.30
CA LYS A 15 16.61 3.78 -7.75
C LYS A 15 15.30 3.08 -8.15
N ASN A 16 14.74 3.48 -9.29
CA ASN A 16 13.58 2.83 -9.87
C ASN A 16 13.92 1.42 -10.33
N SER A 17 12.92 0.53 -10.37
CA SER A 17 13.05 -0.76 -11.03
C SER A 17 13.23 -0.59 -12.53
N ASP A 18 13.94 -1.53 -13.15
CA ASP A 18 14.05 -1.63 -14.60
C ASP A 18 12.78 -2.19 -15.25
N ALA A 19 12.04 -3.02 -14.51
CA ALA A 19 10.77 -3.59 -14.94
C ALA A 19 9.88 -4.02 -13.78
N PHE A 20 8.57 -3.90 -13.95
CA PHE A 20 7.61 -4.72 -13.22
C PHE A 20 7.58 -6.15 -13.74
N THR A 21 7.09 -7.08 -12.93
CA THR A 21 7.00 -8.49 -13.32
C THR A 21 5.68 -9.13 -12.89
N VAL A 22 5.21 -10.10 -13.67
CA VAL A 22 4.19 -11.08 -13.26
C VAL A 22 4.90 -12.42 -13.08
N ASN A 23 4.86 -12.96 -11.86
CA ASN A 23 5.57 -14.21 -11.51
C ASN A 23 7.06 -14.20 -11.88
N GLY A 24 7.73 -13.07 -11.67
CA GLY A 24 9.17 -12.90 -11.96
C GLY A 24 9.52 -12.68 -13.44
N GLN A 25 8.52 -12.56 -14.32
CA GLN A 25 8.72 -12.34 -15.76
C GLN A 25 8.24 -10.94 -16.16
N PRO A 26 9.07 -10.12 -16.84
CA PRO A 26 8.65 -8.79 -17.28
C PRO A 26 7.51 -8.81 -18.32
N GLY A 27 7.51 -9.79 -19.22
CA GLY A 27 6.51 -9.94 -20.28
C GLY A 27 7.01 -9.50 -21.66
N ASP A 28 6.09 -9.51 -22.63
CA ASP A 28 6.42 -9.42 -24.07
C ASP A 28 6.96 -8.05 -24.51
N PHE A 29 6.76 -7.00 -23.73
CA PHE A 29 7.15 -5.62 -24.09
C PHE A 29 8.48 -5.17 -23.48
N HIS A 30 9.12 -6.00 -22.65
CA HIS A 30 10.43 -5.68 -22.08
C HIS A 30 11.55 -6.36 -22.89
N PRO A 31 12.71 -5.69 -23.12
CA PRO A 31 13.82 -6.29 -23.83
C PRO A 31 14.20 -7.68 -23.29
N CYS A 32 14.51 -8.61 -24.20
CA CYS A 32 14.97 -9.96 -23.88
C CYS A 32 14.00 -10.83 -23.03
N SER A 33 12.71 -10.47 -22.94
CA SER A 33 11.77 -11.11 -21.99
C SER A 33 10.64 -11.94 -22.62
N ASN A 34 10.38 -11.77 -23.93
CA ASN A 34 9.25 -12.40 -24.63
C ASN A 34 9.19 -13.93 -24.55
N HIS A 35 10.34 -14.62 -24.55
CA HIS A 35 10.40 -16.08 -24.46
C HIS A 35 9.98 -16.62 -23.09
N GLY A 36 10.10 -15.79 -22.04
CA GLY A 36 9.80 -16.16 -20.65
C GLY A 36 8.41 -15.74 -20.17
N THR A 37 7.64 -14.98 -20.96
CA THR A 37 6.34 -14.43 -20.57
C THR A 37 5.42 -15.49 -19.95
N PHE A 38 4.94 -15.22 -18.73
CA PHE A 38 4.07 -16.13 -18.00
C PHE A 38 2.76 -16.39 -18.76
N LYS A 39 2.33 -17.66 -18.81
CA LYS A 39 1.10 -18.09 -19.49
C LYS A 39 0.20 -18.86 -18.52
N LEU A 40 -1.05 -18.41 -18.39
CA LEU A 40 -2.10 -19.09 -17.67
C LEU A 40 -2.98 -19.84 -18.66
N GLU A 41 -2.94 -21.17 -18.65
CA GLU A 41 -3.77 -22.00 -19.52
C GLU A 41 -5.20 -22.13 -18.97
N VAL A 42 -6.18 -21.88 -19.82
CA VAL A 42 -7.60 -21.89 -19.45
C VAL A 42 -8.47 -22.69 -20.43
N LYS A 43 -9.53 -23.29 -19.90
CA LYS A 43 -10.58 -23.99 -20.65
C LYS A 43 -11.82 -23.12 -20.74
N TYR A 44 -12.39 -23.03 -21.94
CA TYR A 44 -13.64 -22.32 -22.15
C TYR A 44 -14.75 -22.79 -21.19
N GLY A 45 -15.50 -21.83 -20.65
CA GLY A 45 -16.60 -22.05 -19.72
C GLY A 45 -16.17 -22.31 -18.27
N LYS A 46 -14.88 -22.53 -17.98
CA LYS A 46 -14.40 -22.74 -16.62
C LYS A 46 -14.18 -21.42 -15.86
N THR A 47 -14.08 -21.52 -14.54
CA THR A 47 -13.77 -20.39 -13.65
C THR A 47 -12.51 -20.71 -12.87
N TYR A 48 -11.61 -19.73 -12.81
CA TYR A 48 -10.31 -19.81 -12.17
C TYR A 48 -10.25 -18.82 -11.02
N LEU A 49 -9.68 -19.23 -9.88
CA LEU A 49 -9.38 -18.32 -8.79
C LEU A 49 -7.94 -17.81 -8.96
N LEU A 50 -7.82 -16.54 -9.33
CA LEU A 50 -6.54 -15.84 -9.37
C LEU A 50 -6.23 -15.30 -7.98
N ARG A 51 -5.07 -15.72 -7.44
CA ARG A 51 -4.51 -15.16 -6.21
C ARG A 51 -3.48 -14.12 -6.61
N ILE A 52 -3.85 -12.86 -6.52
CA ILE A 52 -3.05 -11.73 -6.99
C ILE A 52 -2.38 -11.11 -5.76
N LEU A 53 -1.06 -11.01 -5.79
CA LEU A 53 -0.26 -10.44 -4.71
C LEU A 53 0.56 -9.30 -5.30
N ASN A 54 0.56 -8.15 -4.64
CA ASN A 54 1.52 -7.11 -4.97
C ASN A 54 2.75 -7.26 -4.07
N ALA A 55 3.77 -7.91 -4.62
CA ALA A 55 5.09 -8.08 -4.01
C ALA A 55 6.10 -7.02 -4.49
N ALA A 56 5.66 -5.97 -5.19
CA ALA A 56 6.51 -4.84 -5.52
C ALA A 56 6.92 -4.08 -4.25
N MET A 57 8.07 -3.43 -4.27
CA MET A 57 8.56 -2.66 -3.12
C MET A 57 7.93 -1.27 -3.01
N ASN A 58 7.58 -0.63 -4.13
CA ASN A 58 7.27 0.80 -4.15
C ASN A 58 5.83 1.13 -4.58
N GLU A 59 5.38 0.56 -5.70
CA GLU A 59 4.19 1.08 -6.40
C GLU A 59 2.90 0.31 -6.12
N ILE A 60 1.81 1.06 -5.98
CA ILE A 60 0.46 0.53 -6.16
C ILE A 60 0.31 0.19 -7.64
N LEU A 61 -0.26 -0.97 -7.96
CA LEU A 61 -0.41 -1.41 -9.34
C LEU A 61 -1.89 -1.45 -9.75
N PHE A 62 -2.19 -0.89 -10.92
CA PHE A 62 -3.38 -1.27 -11.65
C PHE A 62 -3.13 -2.61 -12.34
N PHE A 63 -4.12 -3.50 -12.29
CA PHE A 63 -4.07 -4.81 -12.94
C PHE A 63 -5.39 -5.10 -13.66
N ALA A 64 -5.30 -5.65 -14.88
CA ALA A 64 -6.45 -6.01 -15.69
C ALA A 64 -6.14 -7.18 -16.64
N ILE A 65 -7.19 -7.80 -17.19
CA ILE A 65 -7.09 -8.87 -18.19
C ILE A 65 -7.96 -8.50 -19.38
N SER A 66 -7.39 -8.54 -20.58
CA SER A 66 -8.05 -8.14 -21.81
C SER A 66 -9.33 -8.94 -22.02
N ASN A 67 -10.44 -8.25 -22.26
CA ASN A 67 -11.80 -8.79 -22.43
C ASN A 67 -12.33 -9.64 -21.26
N HIS A 68 -11.72 -9.59 -20.07
CA HIS A 68 -12.20 -10.32 -18.91
C HIS A 68 -12.44 -9.41 -17.72
N LYS A 69 -13.59 -9.59 -17.07
CA LYS A 69 -13.85 -8.95 -15.78
C LYS A 69 -13.30 -9.81 -14.65
N LEU A 70 -12.83 -9.14 -13.61
CA LEU A 70 -12.36 -9.75 -12.37
C LEU A 70 -13.46 -9.62 -11.31
N LYS A 71 -13.91 -10.75 -10.78
CA LYS A 71 -14.84 -10.77 -9.63
C LYS A 71 -14.03 -11.00 -8.36
N VAL A 72 -13.72 -9.91 -7.65
CA VAL A 72 -13.04 -9.94 -6.35
C VAL A 72 -13.94 -10.63 -5.32
N VAL A 73 -13.40 -11.62 -4.62
CA VAL A 73 -14.11 -12.42 -3.60
C VAL A 73 -13.34 -12.53 -2.28
N GLY A 74 -12.10 -12.06 -2.24
CA GLY A 74 -11.30 -12.01 -1.01
C GLY A 74 -10.18 -10.98 -1.09
N THR A 75 -9.73 -10.54 0.07
CA THR A 75 -8.54 -9.68 0.24
C THR A 75 -7.86 -10.00 1.57
N ASP A 76 -6.53 -10.02 1.59
CA ASP A 76 -5.72 -10.15 2.81
C ASP A 76 -6.15 -11.32 3.72
N GLY A 77 -6.47 -12.46 3.11
CA GLY A 77 -6.95 -13.67 3.80
C GLY A 77 -8.40 -13.61 4.33
N SER A 78 -9.18 -12.59 3.96
CA SER A 78 -10.57 -12.41 4.38
C SER A 78 -11.53 -12.36 3.18
N TYR A 79 -12.69 -13.01 3.28
CA TYR A 79 -13.71 -12.95 2.22
C TYR A 79 -14.36 -11.58 2.11
N THR A 80 -14.61 -11.14 0.88
CA THR A 80 -15.30 -9.89 0.58
C THR A 80 -16.70 -10.14 0.03
N LYS A 81 -17.56 -9.12 0.10
CA LYS A 81 -18.73 -9.09 -0.78
C LYS A 81 -18.23 -9.09 -2.23
N PRO A 82 -18.77 -9.96 -3.10
CA PRO A 82 -18.24 -10.06 -4.45
C PRO A 82 -18.35 -8.74 -5.21
N LEU A 83 -17.24 -8.28 -5.78
CA LEU A 83 -17.16 -7.02 -6.53
C LEU A 83 -16.58 -7.31 -7.92
N THR A 84 -17.37 -7.08 -8.97
CA THR A 84 -16.92 -7.29 -10.35
C THR A 84 -16.42 -5.98 -10.95
N LYS A 85 -15.20 -5.98 -11.48
CA LYS A 85 -14.53 -4.81 -12.09
C LYS A 85 -13.73 -5.22 -13.32
N ASP A 86 -13.47 -4.25 -14.19
CA ASP A 86 -12.62 -4.45 -15.38
C ASP A 86 -11.13 -4.37 -15.04
N PHE A 87 -10.78 -3.63 -13.98
CA PHE A 87 -9.44 -3.56 -13.39
C PHE A 87 -9.53 -3.54 -11.86
N ILE A 88 -8.40 -3.82 -11.22
CA ILE A 88 -8.20 -3.68 -9.77
C ILE A 88 -7.03 -2.73 -9.51
N ALA A 89 -6.99 -2.13 -8.32
CA ALA A 89 -5.83 -1.42 -7.79
C ALA A 89 -5.34 -2.16 -6.54
N ILE A 90 -4.07 -2.55 -6.51
CA ILE A 90 -3.50 -3.36 -5.44
C ILE A 90 -2.21 -2.74 -4.92
N SER A 91 -2.16 -2.43 -3.62
CA SER A 91 -0.98 -1.83 -3.00
C SER A 91 0.04 -2.89 -2.56
N PRO A 92 1.34 -2.56 -2.48
CA PRO A 92 2.35 -3.44 -1.91
C PRO A 92 1.89 -4.06 -0.57
N GLY A 93 2.11 -5.36 -0.41
CA GLY A 93 1.69 -6.13 0.77
C GLY A 93 0.24 -6.60 0.77
N GLN A 94 -0.61 -6.09 -0.14
CA GLN A 94 -1.98 -6.56 -0.28
C GLN A 94 -2.08 -7.82 -1.13
N THR A 95 -3.12 -8.60 -0.87
CA THR A 95 -3.54 -9.73 -1.69
C THR A 95 -5.01 -9.60 -2.08
N LEU A 96 -5.34 -10.07 -3.29
CA LEU A 96 -6.70 -10.13 -3.81
C LEU A 96 -6.99 -11.50 -4.42
N ASP A 97 -8.11 -12.08 -4.02
CA ASP A 97 -8.65 -13.31 -4.58
C ASP A 97 -9.73 -12.94 -5.60
N CYS A 98 -9.49 -13.23 -6.88
CA CYS A 98 -10.33 -12.83 -8.01
C CYS A 98 -10.79 -14.04 -8.83
N LEU A 99 -12.09 -14.19 -9.03
CA LEU A 99 -12.63 -15.17 -9.97
C LEU A 99 -12.55 -14.63 -11.40
N LEU A 100 -11.87 -15.38 -12.26
CA LEU A 100 -11.79 -15.19 -13.71
C LEU A 100 -12.67 -16.24 -14.39
N LYS A 101 -13.72 -15.81 -15.09
CA LYS A 101 -14.52 -16.71 -15.93
C LYS A 101 -13.94 -16.73 -17.35
N ALA A 102 -13.51 -17.89 -17.81
CA ALA A 102 -12.97 -18.06 -19.16
C ALA A 102 -14.13 -18.16 -20.18
N ASN A 103 -14.71 -17.02 -20.55
CA ASN A 103 -15.90 -16.93 -21.41
C ASN A 103 -15.65 -16.23 -22.76
N GLN A 104 -14.40 -15.99 -23.12
CA GLN A 104 -14.02 -15.38 -24.39
C GLN A 104 -13.75 -16.46 -25.46
N GLU A 105 -13.50 -16.03 -26.70
CA GLU A 105 -13.27 -16.92 -27.85
C GLU A 105 -12.17 -17.96 -27.57
N PRO A 106 -12.46 -19.27 -27.73
CA PRO A 106 -11.45 -20.32 -27.71
C PRO A 106 -10.39 -20.13 -28.80
N ASN A 107 -9.24 -20.82 -28.69
CA ASN A 107 -8.11 -20.68 -29.62
C ASN A 107 -7.50 -19.27 -29.69
N ASN A 108 -7.73 -18.42 -28.68
CA ASN A 108 -7.23 -17.05 -28.63
C ASN A 108 -6.38 -16.79 -27.37
N LEU A 109 -5.63 -15.69 -27.40
CA LEU A 109 -4.76 -15.23 -26.33
C LEU A 109 -5.23 -13.86 -25.83
N TYR A 110 -5.14 -13.63 -24.53
CA TYR A 110 -5.54 -12.36 -23.90
C TYR A 110 -4.45 -11.89 -22.96
N TYR A 111 -3.99 -10.65 -23.09
CA TYR A 111 -3.02 -10.12 -22.14
C TYR A 111 -3.63 -9.90 -20.76
N MET A 112 -2.91 -10.37 -19.76
CA MET A 112 -2.93 -9.86 -18.41
C MET A 112 -1.86 -8.78 -18.32
N ALA A 113 -2.17 -7.62 -17.75
CA ALA A 113 -1.21 -6.52 -17.66
C ALA A 113 -1.30 -5.80 -16.32
N ALA A 114 -0.16 -5.30 -15.86
CA ALA A 114 -0.09 -4.42 -14.70
C ALA A 114 0.84 -3.23 -14.95
N ARG A 115 0.50 -2.10 -14.35
CA ARG A 115 1.30 -0.86 -14.40
C ARG A 115 1.13 -0.04 -13.13
N ALA A 116 2.08 0.84 -12.86
CA ALA A 116 2.05 1.71 -11.69
C ALA A 116 0.80 2.62 -11.63
N TYR A 117 0.40 2.92 -10.41
CA TYR A 117 -0.40 4.07 -10.02
C TYR A 117 0.45 4.91 -9.06
N THR A 118 0.60 6.19 -9.36
CA THR A 118 1.35 7.15 -8.56
C THR A 118 0.67 8.52 -8.58
N ASN A 119 0.85 9.28 -7.52
CA ASN A 119 0.38 10.67 -7.40
C ASN A 119 1.47 11.62 -6.88
N GLY A 120 2.72 11.15 -6.86
CA GLY A 120 3.89 11.96 -6.56
C GLY A 120 4.11 13.02 -7.62
N THR A 121 4.35 14.26 -7.21
CA THR A 121 4.66 15.35 -8.13
C THR A 121 6.17 15.44 -8.29
N ASN A 122 6.66 15.40 -9.54
CA ASN A 122 8.09 15.38 -9.87
C ASN A 122 8.89 14.24 -9.20
N VAL A 123 8.22 13.11 -8.96
CA VAL A 123 8.85 11.88 -8.47
C VAL A 123 8.98 10.92 -9.64
N ASN A 124 10.19 10.46 -9.91
CA ASN A 124 10.41 9.48 -10.98
C ASN A 124 9.91 8.11 -10.51
N PHE A 125 9.38 7.31 -11.43
CA PHE A 125 8.93 5.95 -11.16
C PHE A 125 9.19 5.06 -12.39
N ASP A 126 9.15 3.74 -12.19
CA ASP A 126 9.14 2.78 -13.29
C ASP A 126 7.80 2.88 -14.03
N ASN A 127 7.82 3.29 -15.29
CA ASN A 127 6.64 3.47 -16.12
C ASN A 127 6.42 2.31 -17.12
N THR A 128 7.15 1.20 -16.95
CA THR A 128 6.95 0.00 -17.75
C THR A 128 5.58 -0.63 -17.47
N THR A 129 5.09 -1.41 -18.42
CA THR A 129 3.89 -2.25 -18.23
C THR A 129 4.34 -3.70 -18.33
N THR A 130 4.11 -4.46 -17.26
CA THR A 130 4.38 -5.90 -17.27
C THR A 130 3.21 -6.66 -17.85
N THR A 131 3.49 -7.74 -18.57
CA THR A 131 2.45 -8.57 -19.19
C THR A 131 2.62 -10.07 -18.94
N ALA A 132 1.49 -10.74 -18.95
CA ALA A 132 1.35 -12.19 -18.99
C ALA A 132 0.19 -12.55 -19.93
N ILE A 133 0.01 -13.83 -20.25
CA ILE A 133 -0.98 -14.27 -21.25
C ILE A 133 -1.96 -15.25 -20.63
N VAL A 134 -3.26 -14.99 -20.77
CA VAL A 134 -4.32 -15.99 -20.61
C VAL A 134 -4.47 -16.72 -21.94
N LYS A 135 -4.21 -18.02 -21.93
CA LYS A 135 -4.11 -18.88 -23.12
C LYS A 135 -5.25 -19.90 -23.13
N TYR A 136 -6.22 -19.73 -24.02
CA TYR A 136 -7.36 -20.66 -24.13
C TYR A 136 -6.97 -21.94 -24.87
N GLU A 137 -7.17 -23.12 -24.28
CA GLU A 137 -6.91 -24.41 -24.95
C GLU A 137 -7.52 -24.46 -26.35
N GLY A 138 -6.72 -24.90 -27.33
CA GLY A 138 -7.11 -24.76 -28.71
C GLY A 138 -6.01 -24.92 -29.76
N ASN A 139 -6.43 -25.06 -31.02
CA ASN A 139 -5.55 -25.00 -32.18
C ASN A 139 -5.43 -23.54 -32.63
N TYR A 140 -4.25 -22.95 -32.40
CA TYR A 140 -4.00 -21.54 -32.67
C TYR A 140 -3.70 -21.29 -34.14
N ASN A 141 -4.52 -20.49 -34.80
CA ASN A 141 -4.14 -19.72 -35.98
C ASN A 141 -4.10 -18.24 -35.58
N ILE A 142 -3.04 -17.83 -34.87
CA ILE A 142 -2.89 -16.45 -34.39
C ILE A 142 -2.57 -15.55 -35.59
N ASN A 143 -3.62 -15.08 -36.25
CA ASN A 143 -3.52 -14.08 -37.32
C ASN A 143 -3.84 -12.66 -36.82
N SER A 144 -4.29 -12.51 -35.56
CA SER A 144 -4.73 -11.23 -35.00
C SER A 144 -3.83 -10.79 -33.83
N PRO A 145 -3.48 -9.49 -33.75
CA PRO A 145 -2.70 -8.95 -32.65
C PRO A 145 -3.48 -9.05 -31.33
N ILE A 146 -2.81 -9.48 -30.27
CA ILE A 146 -3.38 -9.53 -28.92
C ILE A 146 -3.46 -8.09 -28.38
N SER A 147 -4.65 -7.64 -28.00
CA SER A 147 -4.83 -6.30 -27.43
C SER A 147 -4.49 -6.28 -25.93
N LEU A 148 -3.82 -5.21 -25.50
CA LEU A 148 -3.67 -4.90 -24.08
C LEU A 148 -5.04 -4.56 -23.46
N PRO A 149 -5.28 -4.92 -22.19
CA PRO A 149 -6.46 -4.42 -21.48
C PRO A 149 -6.39 -2.91 -21.29
N TYR A 150 -7.54 -2.29 -21.09
CA TYR A 150 -7.60 -0.94 -20.55
C TYR A 150 -7.04 -0.93 -19.12
N LEU A 151 -5.99 -0.15 -18.91
CA LEU A 151 -5.48 0.22 -17.59
C LEU A 151 -5.75 1.72 -17.37
N PRO A 152 -6.21 2.15 -16.17
CA PRO A 152 -6.32 3.57 -15.83
C PRO A 152 -4.97 4.29 -15.89
N SER A 153 -4.96 5.59 -16.18
CA SER A 153 -3.73 6.41 -16.26
C SER A 153 -2.88 6.26 -14.99
N TYR A 154 -1.55 6.38 -15.11
CA TYR A 154 -0.63 6.35 -13.96
C TYR A 154 -1.05 7.30 -12.84
N TYR A 155 -1.72 8.41 -13.18
CA TYR A 155 -2.14 9.46 -12.25
C TYR A 155 -3.64 9.42 -11.90
N ASP A 156 -4.37 8.35 -12.27
CA ASP A 156 -5.82 8.24 -12.04
C ASP A 156 -6.17 7.86 -10.59
N THR A 157 -5.98 8.85 -9.71
CA THR A 157 -6.32 8.76 -8.29
C THR A 157 -7.79 8.40 -8.04
N PRO A 158 -8.78 8.98 -8.74
CA PRO A 158 -10.18 8.57 -8.59
C PRO A 158 -10.40 7.07 -8.79
N SER A 159 -9.78 6.47 -9.81
CA SER A 159 -9.91 5.03 -10.08
C SER A 159 -9.30 4.16 -8.96
N ALA A 160 -8.09 4.50 -8.49
CA ALA A 160 -7.42 3.75 -7.42
C ALA A 160 -8.18 3.83 -6.09
N VAL A 161 -8.53 5.05 -5.67
CA VAL A 161 -9.22 5.29 -4.40
C VAL A 161 -10.63 4.71 -4.41
N LYS A 162 -11.38 4.86 -5.51
CA LYS A 162 -12.72 4.30 -5.65
C LYS A 162 -12.70 2.78 -5.60
N PHE A 163 -11.72 2.12 -6.22
CA PHE A 163 -11.59 0.67 -6.11
C PHE A 163 -11.36 0.23 -4.65
N SER A 164 -10.33 0.78 -4.01
CA SER A 164 -9.97 0.44 -2.63
C SER A 164 -11.12 0.70 -1.64
N GLY A 165 -11.81 1.83 -1.79
CA GLY A 165 -12.97 2.20 -0.97
C GLY A 165 -14.25 1.42 -1.25
N SER A 166 -14.30 0.62 -2.33
CA SER A 166 -15.47 -0.23 -2.67
C SER A 166 -15.48 -1.58 -1.94
N LEU A 167 -14.36 -2.00 -1.35
CA LEU A 167 -14.23 -3.30 -0.72
C LEU A 167 -15.03 -3.34 0.59
N ARG A 168 -15.73 -4.46 0.82
CA ARG A 168 -16.54 -4.71 2.02
C ARG A 168 -16.36 -6.15 2.46
N SER A 169 -16.36 -6.40 3.76
CA SER A 169 -16.32 -7.77 4.30
C SER A 169 -17.57 -8.54 3.87
N LEU A 170 -17.44 -9.86 3.65
CA LEU A 170 -18.57 -10.71 3.25
C LEU A 170 -19.74 -10.63 4.26
N ALA A 171 -19.43 -10.67 5.56
CA ALA A 171 -20.37 -10.46 6.66
C ALA A 171 -21.68 -11.27 6.51
N SER A 172 -21.53 -12.59 6.42
CA SER A 172 -22.64 -13.54 6.26
C SER A 172 -22.73 -14.46 7.49
N GLU A 173 -23.82 -15.22 7.65
CA GLU A 173 -24.00 -16.16 8.76
C GLU A 173 -22.82 -17.13 8.91
N ASN A 174 -22.26 -17.61 7.79
CA ASN A 174 -21.11 -18.52 7.78
C ASN A 174 -19.75 -17.81 7.84
N HIS A 175 -19.72 -16.46 7.77
CA HIS A 175 -18.51 -15.64 7.77
C HIS A 175 -18.74 -14.40 8.63
N LEU A 176 -18.87 -14.64 9.93
CA LEU A 176 -19.13 -13.59 10.92
C LEU A 176 -17.96 -12.61 11.01
N ILE A 177 -18.29 -11.36 11.34
CA ILE A 177 -17.32 -10.30 11.61
C ILE A 177 -17.62 -9.66 12.96
N SER A 178 -16.58 -9.16 13.63
CA SER A 178 -16.68 -8.54 14.95
C SER A 178 -16.02 -7.16 14.93
N VAL A 179 -16.68 -6.19 14.30
CA VAL A 179 -16.21 -4.80 14.23
C VAL A 179 -16.24 -4.18 15.63
N PRO A 180 -15.11 -3.63 16.15
CA PRO A 180 -15.11 -2.92 17.41
C PRO A 180 -15.99 -1.66 17.35
N ILE A 181 -17.18 -1.69 17.96
CA ILE A 181 -18.10 -0.55 17.97
C ILE A 181 -17.72 0.47 19.05
N LYS A 182 -17.46 0.00 20.27
CA LYS A 182 -17.01 0.82 21.40
C LYS A 182 -15.48 0.86 21.41
N VAL A 183 -14.91 2.03 21.10
CA VAL A 183 -13.47 2.27 21.09
C VAL A 183 -13.02 2.70 22.48
N LYS A 184 -11.99 2.04 23.04
CA LYS A 184 -11.39 2.39 24.32
C LYS A 184 -10.20 3.34 24.15
N THR A 185 -9.44 3.18 23.07
CA THR A 185 -8.27 4.01 22.76
C THR A 185 -8.37 4.54 21.34
N ARG A 186 -8.31 5.87 21.20
CA ARG A 186 -8.20 6.55 19.91
C ARG A 186 -6.78 7.05 19.73
N LEU A 187 -6.24 6.83 18.54
CA LEU A 187 -4.95 7.32 18.09
C LEU A 187 -5.14 8.04 16.75
N VAL A 188 -4.41 9.12 16.55
CA VAL A 188 -4.26 9.79 15.25
C VAL A 188 -2.77 9.86 14.97
N SER A 189 -2.37 9.38 13.80
CA SER A 189 -0.98 9.43 13.36
C SER A 189 -0.88 10.09 12.00
N THR A 190 -0.08 11.15 11.90
CA THR A 190 0.37 11.61 10.59
C THR A 190 1.33 10.60 9.98
N VAL A 191 1.34 10.53 8.66
CA VAL A 191 2.30 9.78 7.84
C VAL A 191 2.88 10.75 6.82
N SER A 192 4.19 10.90 6.84
CA SER A 192 4.88 11.98 6.13
C SER A 192 6.19 11.51 5.52
N VAL A 193 6.53 12.09 4.37
CA VAL A 193 7.91 12.19 3.89
C VAL A 193 8.51 13.45 4.50
N ASN A 194 9.77 13.40 4.89
CA ASN A 194 10.47 14.44 5.62
C ASN A 194 11.87 14.65 5.04
N LEU A 195 12.48 15.79 5.36
CA LEU A 195 13.84 16.13 4.98
C LEU A 195 14.68 16.44 6.21
N SER A 196 15.96 16.08 6.16
CA SER A 196 16.94 16.53 7.16
C SER A 196 18.19 17.05 6.47
N PRO A 197 18.92 18.01 7.06
CA PRO A 197 20.21 18.45 6.53
C PRO A 197 21.16 17.28 6.29
N CYS A 198 21.94 17.35 5.21
CA CYS A 198 22.96 16.34 4.95
C CYS A 198 24.02 16.35 6.07
N PRO A 199 24.47 15.20 6.58
CA PRO A 199 25.52 15.15 7.59
C PRO A 199 26.79 15.84 7.09
N LYS A 200 27.47 16.61 7.94
CA LYS A 200 28.80 17.15 7.64
C LYS A 200 29.86 16.12 8.03
N THR A 201 30.78 15.77 7.12
CA THR A 201 31.96 14.95 7.46
C THR A 201 33.19 15.84 7.46
N GLY A 202 33.63 16.26 8.66
CA GLY A 202 34.78 17.14 8.82
C GLY A 202 34.51 18.57 8.32
N THR A 203 35.43 19.11 7.52
CA THR A 203 35.29 20.43 6.86
C THR A 203 34.56 20.36 5.52
N ASP A 204 34.36 19.16 4.98
CA ASP A 204 33.77 18.96 3.66
C ASP A 204 32.24 18.87 3.76
N VAL A 205 31.56 19.60 2.87
CA VAL A 205 30.11 19.51 2.71
C VAL A 205 29.81 18.23 1.96
N THR A 206 29.38 17.18 2.68
CA THR A 206 28.79 16.01 2.05
C THR A 206 27.54 16.45 1.28
N THR A 207 27.43 16.09 0.00
CA THR A 207 26.27 16.40 -0.82
C THR A 207 25.32 15.20 -0.82
N CYS A 208 24.11 15.40 -0.28
CA CYS A 208 23.05 14.41 -0.36
C CYS A 208 22.25 14.61 -1.66
N GLN A 209 21.64 13.55 -2.16
CA GLN A 209 20.87 13.55 -3.41
C GLN A 209 19.37 13.86 -3.21
N GLY A 210 18.94 14.13 -1.98
CA GLY A 210 17.56 14.54 -1.72
C GLY A 210 17.27 15.97 -2.19
N PRO A 211 16.00 16.40 -2.13
CA PRO A 211 15.60 17.75 -2.52
C PRO A 211 16.46 18.83 -1.86
N ASN A 212 16.89 19.83 -2.63
CA ASN A 212 17.74 20.93 -2.14
C ASN A 212 19.04 20.48 -1.43
N GLY A 213 19.59 19.32 -1.79
CA GLY A 213 20.81 18.78 -1.19
C GLY A 213 20.61 18.23 0.24
N THR A 214 19.36 18.03 0.64
CA THR A 214 18.99 17.42 1.93
C THR A 214 18.87 15.90 1.80
N ARG A 215 18.43 15.26 2.87
CA ARG A 215 18.28 13.82 2.98
C ARG A 215 16.83 13.43 3.26
N LEU A 216 16.30 12.48 2.49
CA LEU A 216 14.94 11.97 2.64
C LEU A 216 14.81 11.06 3.86
N TYR A 217 13.70 11.22 4.58
CA TYR A 217 13.22 10.38 5.66
C TYR A 217 11.71 10.18 5.54
N ALA A 218 11.16 9.28 6.35
CA ALA A 218 9.73 9.13 6.54
C ALA A 218 9.43 9.10 8.03
N THR A 219 8.26 9.62 8.41
CA THR A 219 7.85 9.69 9.81
C THR A 219 6.42 9.24 10.04
N MET A 220 6.18 8.80 11.27
CA MET A 220 4.86 8.78 11.86
C MET A 220 4.85 9.72 13.07
N ASN A 221 3.92 10.67 13.12
CA ASN A 221 3.86 11.71 14.17
C ASN A 221 5.19 12.47 14.37
N ASN A 222 5.83 12.85 13.27
CA ASN A 222 7.12 13.56 13.21
C ASN A 222 8.34 12.78 13.76
N ILE A 223 8.18 11.48 14.05
CA ILE A 223 9.29 10.62 14.51
C ILE A 223 9.71 9.70 13.37
N SER A 224 10.96 9.83 12.95
CA SER A 224 11.64 8.93 12.03
C SER A 224 12.17 7.75 12.84
N PHE A 225 11.63 6.57 12.59
CA PHE A 225 11.96 5.38 13.36
C PHE A 225 13.40 4.93 13.08
N VAL A 226 14.21 4.87 14.15
CA VAL A 226 15.57 4.36 14.07
C VAL A 226 15.56 2.89 14.50
N MET A 227 16.02 2.00 13.60
CA MET A 227 16.14 0.58 13.93
C MET A 227 17.16 0.40 15.05
N PRO A 228 16.78 -0.18 16.21
CA PRO A 228 17.73 -0.43 17.28
C PRO A 228 18.67 -1.58 16.90
N THR A 229 19.86 -1.61 17.50
CA THR A 229 20.82 -2.71 17.35
C THR A 229 20.41 -3.95 18.15
N TYR A 230 19.57 -3.77 19.17
CA TYR A 230 19.02 -4.83 20.01
C TYR A 230 17.54 -5.01 19.70
N ASN A 231 17.07 -6.26 19.62
CA ASN A 231 15.69 -6.56 19.26
C ASN A 231 14.69 -6.03 20.29
N ILE A 232 13.60 -5.39 19.84
CA ILE A 232 12.60 -4.76 20.74
C ILE A 232 11.86 -5.80 21.58
N LEU A 233 11.46 -6.94 21.01
CA LEU A 233 10.79 -8.03 21.73
C LEU A 233 11.70 -8.60 22.82
N GLU A 234 12.96 -8.86 22.48
CA GLU A 234 13.95 -9.38 23.40
C GLU A 234 14.24 -8.36 24.52
N ALA A 235 14.39 -7.08 24.18
CA ALA A 235 14.57 -6.02 25.16
C ALA A 235 13.37 -5.89 26.10
N TYR A 236 12.15 -6.01 25.58
CA TYR A 236 10.93 -6.01 26.37
C TYR A 236 10.90 -7.21 27.33
N TYR A 237 11.16 -8.41 26.80
CA TYR A 237 11.08 -9.67 27.55
C TYR A 237 12.11 -9.76 28.68
N TYR A 238 13.36 -9.36 28.42
CA TYR A 238 14.44 -9.39 29.41
C TYR A 238 14.65 -8.06 30.15
N HIS A 239 13.75 -7.09 29.97
CA HIS A 239 13.81 -5.77 30.61
C HIS A 239 15.14 -5.01 30.36
N VAL A 240 15.69 -5.14 29.16
CA VAL A 240 16.92 -4.43 28.74
C VAL A 240 16.61 -2.94 28.57
N LYS A 241 17.29 -2.10 29.35
CA LYS A 241 17.07 -0.65 29.34
C LYS A 241 17.78 0.03 28.17
N GLY A 242 17.21 1.12 27.67
CA GLY A 242 17.85 2.00 26.67
C GLY A 242 17.68 1.58 25.21
N VAL A 243 16.93 0.50 24.93
CA VAL A 243 16.70 0.01 23.54
C VAL A 243 15.60 0.78 22.82
N PHE A 244 14.50 1.09 23.52
CA PHE A 244 13.36 1.82 22.96
C PHE A 244 12.69 2.69 24.03
N GLY A 245 12.00 3.74 23.61
CA GLY A 245 11.11 4.54 24.44
C GLY A 245 9.65 4.12 24.27
N THR A 246 8.82 4.30 25.30
CA THR A 246 7.39 3.96 25.28
C THR A 246 6.47 5.16 25.03
N LYS A 247 7.05 6.29 24.59
CA LYS A 247 6.36 7.58 24.50
C LYS A 247 5.97 7.93 23.07
N PHE A 248 5.71 6.94 22.21
CA PHE A 248 5.14 7.23 20.89
C PHE A 248 3.79 7.95 21.09
N PRO A 249 3.62 9.16 20.51
CA PRO A 249 2.50 10.03 20.84
C PRO A 249 1.20 9.47 20.26
N SER A 250 0.10 9.60 21.01
CA SER A 250 -1.23 9.17 20.57
C SER A 250 -1.81 10.04 19.46
N PHE A 251 -1.33 11.28 19.34
CA PHE A 251 -1.80 12.30 18.41
C PHE A 251 -0.59 13.02 17.82
N PRO A 252 -0.71 13.65 16.64
CA PRO A 252 0.38 14.42 16.05
C PRO A 252 0.85 15.51 17.02
N PRO A 253 2.17 15.67 17.24
CA PRO A 253 2.70 16.71 18.14
C PRO A 253 2.47 18.12 17.60
N TYR A 254 2.32 18.25 16.28
CA TYR A 254 2.03 19.50 15.58
C TYR A 254 0.74 19.36 14.78
N VAL A 255 -0.21 20.25 15.03
CA VAL A 255 -1.47 20.32 14.28
C VAL A 255 -1.38 21.45 13.26
N PHE A 256 -1.59 21.11 11.99
CA PHE A 256 -1.60 22.04 10.87
C PHE A 256 -2.58 21.54 9.80
N ASN A 257 -2.75 22.30 8.73
CA ASN A 257 -3.50 21.82 7.57
C ASN A 257 -2.66 20.77 6.82
N TYR A 258 -2.76 19.50 7.22
CA TYR A 258 -1.90 18.41 6.73
C TYR A 258 -1.90 18.27 5.21
N THR A 259 -3.02 18.59 4.57
CA THR A 259 -3.24 18.46 3.13
C THR A 259 -3.18 19.80 2.38
N ASP A 260 -2.59 20.84 2.96
CA ASP A 260 -2.36 22.10 2.25
C ASP A 260 -1.39 21.90 1.07
N GLY A 261 -1.54 22.70 0.02
CA GLY A 261 -0.63 22.66 -1.13
C GLY A 261 0.73 23.29 -0.84
N VAL A 262 0.82 24.17 0.18
CA VAL A 262 2.05 24.84 0.59
C VAL A 262 2.21 24.71 2.10
N LEU A 263 3.26 24.03 2.53
CA LEU A 263 3.57 23.80 3.94
C LEU A 263 4.90 24.48 4.32
N PRO A 264 5.02 25.02 5.55
CA PRO A 264 6.28 25.55 6.06
C PRO A 264 7.39 24.49 6.08
N LEU A 265 8.61 24.87 5.65
CA LEU A 265 9.76 23.96 5.56
C LEU A 265 10.19 23.44 6.94
N GLU A 266 9.90 24.17 8.01
CA GLU A 266 10.22 23.77 9.38
C GLU A 266 9.47 22.51 9.81
N LEU A 267 8.32 22.22 9.20
CA LEU A 267 7.54 21.00 9.44
C LEU A 267 8.15 19.77 8.76
N GLU A 268 9.07 19.95 7.81
CA GLU A 268 9.72 18.84 7.13
C GLU A 268 10.83 18.20 7.98
N LEU A 269 11.31 18.88 9.02
CA LEU A 269 12.37 18.41 9.91
C LEU A 269 11.84 17.37 10.92
N PRO A 270 12.28 16.11 10.84
CA PRO A 270 11.81 15.07 11.74
C PRO A 270 12.65 15.02 13.03
N ASP A 271 12.04 14.50 14.09
CA ASP A 271 12.78 13.92 15.22
C ASP A 271 13.20 12.48 14.89
N PHE A 272 14.27 12.00 15.52
CA PHE A 272 14.75 10.63 15.34
C PHE A 272 14.62 9.85 16.64
N GLY A 273 14.09 8.63 16.56
CA GLY A 273 14.09 7.76 17.73
C GLY A 273 13.38 6.42 17.54
N THR A 274 13.68 5.51 18.44
CA THR A 274 13.03 4.21 18.55
C THR A 274 11.90 4.31 19.58
N GLN A 275 10.72 4.77 19.16
CA GLN A 275 9.56 4.94 20.05
C GLN A 275 8.48 3.89 19.73
N VAL A 276 7.91 3.30 20.77
CA VAL A 276 6.80 2.33 20.66
C VAL A 276 5.56 2.83 21.39
N LYS A 277 4.40 2.34 20.96
CA LYS A 277 3.13 2.53 21.65
C LYS A 277 2.72 1.23 22.35
N VAL A 278 2.81 1.22 23.67
CA VAL A 278 2.32 0.08 24.47
C VAL A 278 0.79 0.18 24.61
N LEU A 279 0.10 -0.92 24.37
CA LEU A 279 -1.35 -1.04 24.49
C LEU A 279 -1.68 -2.17 25.46
N GLU A 280 -2.65 -1.92 26.34
CA GLU A 280 -3.15 -2.94 27.24
C GLU A 280 -3.87 -4.05 26.47
N TYR A 281 -3.65 -5.31 26.86
CA TYR A 281 -4.31 -6.47 26.27
C TYR A 281 -5.83 -6.28 26.20
N ASN A 282 -6.42 -6.74 25.09
CA ASN A 282 -7.85 -6.70 24.79
C ASN A 282 -8.45 -5.28 24.62
N THR A 283 -7.62 -4.24 24.54
CA THR A 283 -8.08 -2.86 24.26
C THR A 283 -8.60 -2.74 22.84
N THR A 284 -9.78 -2.13 22.66
CA THR A 284 -10.29 -1.76 21.33
C THR A 284 -9.71 -0.44 20.89
N VAL A 285 -9.04 -0.45 19.73
CA VAL A 285 -8.27 0.69 19.21
C VAL A 285 -8.93 1.21 17.94
N GLU A 286 -9.05 2.53 17.84
CA GLU A 286 -9.22 3.24 16.58
C GLU A 286 -7.92 3.96 16.27
N LEU A 287 -7.33 3.67 15.12
CA LEU A 287 -6.15 4.37 14.60
C LEU A 287 -6.56 5.09 13.32
N VAL A 288 -6.45 6.40 13.33
CA VAL A 288 -6.58 7.23 12.14
C VAL A 288 -5.19 7.54 11.61
N LEU A 289 -4.96 7.19 10.35
CA LEU A 289 -3.74 7.49 9.62
C LEU A 289 -4.04 8.67 8.70
N GLN A 290 -3.35 9.78 8.90
CA GLN A 290 -3.50 11.03 8.14
C GLN A 290 -2.28 11.22 7.23
N GLY A 291 -2.49 11.16 5.92
CA GLY A 291 -1.46 11.54 4.96
C GLY A 291 -1.21 13.05 5.00
N THR A 292 0.04 13.45 4.81
CA THR A 292 0.43 14.86 4.72
C THR A 292 1.03 15.19 3.35
N ASN A 293 1.03 16.47 2.98
CA ASN A 293 1.68 16.95 1.77
C ASN A 293 3.13 17.42 1.98
N LEU A 294 3.75 17.09 3.11
CA LEU A 294 5.15 17.45 3.35
C LEU A 294 6.03 16.88 2.22
N VAL A 295 6.98 17.71 1.76
CA VAL A 295 7.86 17.46 0.60
C VAL A 295 7.09 17.37 -0.73
N THR A 296 6.41 16.24 -0.99
CA THR A 296 5.61 16.03 -2.21
C THR A 296 4.27 15.37 -1.92
N GLY A 297 4.10 14.74 -0.74
CA GLY A 297 2.95 13.90 -0.38
C GLY A 297 2.80 12.68 -1.29
N LEU A 298 2.56 11.51 -0.71
CA LEU A 298 2.40 10.25 -1.44
C LEU A 298 1.29 9.40 -0.82
N ASP A 299 0.85 8.39 -1.57
CA ASP A 299 0.07 7.30 -0.99
C ASP A 299 0.97 6.40 -0.13
N HIS A 300 0.46 5.98 1.02
CA HIS A 300 1.21 5.15 1.95
C HIS A 300 0.46 3.83 2.23
N PRO A 301 0.89 2.70 1.67
CA PRO A 301 0.43 1.37 2.06
C PRO A 301 0.86 1.04 3.50
N MET A 302 -0.02 1.29 4.46
CA MET A 302 0.25 1.06 5.88
C MET A 302 -0.12 -0.37 6.25
N HIS A 303 0.85 -1.11 6.80
CA HIS A 303 0.71 -2.50 7.22
C HIS A 303 0.84 -2.61 8.75
N LEU A 304 0.05 -3.51 9.37
CA LEU A 304 0.13 -3.80 10.80
C LEU A 304 0.43 -5.29 11.01
N HIS A 305 1.58 -5.60 11.61
CA HIS A 305 1.95 -6.97 11.97
C HIS A 305 1.05 -7.50 13.09
N GLY A 306 0.86 -8.82 13.14
CA GLY A 306 0.15 -9.49 14.23
C GLY A 306 -1.38 -9.31 14.24
N TYR A 307 -1.93 -8.47 13.35
CA TYR A 307 -3.35 -8.14 13.30
C TYR A 307 -3.87 -8.00 11.87
N ASN A 308 -5.12 -8.46 11.68
CA ASN A 308 -5.99 -7.85 10.69
C ASN A 308 -6.88 -6.81 11.40
N PHE A 309 -7.19 -5.72 10.71
CA PHE A 309 -8.02 -4.62 11.18
C PHE A 309 -9.21 -4.37 10.24
N TYR A 310 -10.24 -3.71 10.75
CA TYR A 310 -11.37 -3.24 9.96
C TYR A 310 -11.13 -1.82 9.47
N VAL A 311 -11.20 -1.58 8.16
CA VAL A 311 -11.13 -0.22 7.59
C VAL A 311 -12.53 0.40 7.67
N VAL A 312 -12.77 1.20 8.71
CA VAL A 312 -14.12 1.72 9.02
C VAL A 312 -14.44 3.01 8.28
N GLY A 313 -13.45 3.75 7.81
CA GLY A 313 -13.66 4.98 7.07
C GLY A 313 -12.40 5.42 6.34
N TRP A 314 -12.59 6.29 5.35
CA TRP A 314 -11.54 6.98 4.64
C TRP A 314 -12.11 8.28 4.07
N GLY A 315 -11.24 9.21 3.74
CA GLY A 315 -11.63 10.49 3.14
C GLY A 315 -10.44 11.22 2.54
N LEU A 316 -10.75 12.25 1.75
CA LEU A 316 -9.76 13.25 1.32
C LEU A 316 -9.84 14.47 2.23
N GLY A 317 -8.75 15.23 2.30
CA GLY A 317 -8.53 16.33 3.24
C GLY A 317 -8.02 15.88 4.60
N ASN A 318 -8.15 16.77 5.58
CA ASN A 318 -7.85 16.47 6.98
C ASN A 318 -9.02 15.73 7.62
N PHE A 319 -8.72 14.74 8.45
CA PHE A 319 -9.71 14.04 9.25
C PHE A 319 -10.44 14.99 10.21
N ASP A 320 -11.77 15.00 10.16
CA ASP A 320 -12.62 15.69 11.11
C ASP A 320 -13.15 14.70 12.15
N GLU A 321 -12.61 14.76 13.37
CA GLU A 321 -12.95 13.85 14.47
C GLU A 321 -14.44 13.88 14.88
N LYS A 322 -15.18 14.95 14.53
CA LYS A 322 -16.60 15.12 14.86
C LYS A 322 -17.50 14.69 13.71
N MET A 323 -17.08 14.87 12.47
CA MET A 323 -17.93 14.68 11.30
C MET A 323 -17.69 13.35 10.60
N ASP A 324 -16.43 12.94 10.44
CA ASP A 324 -16.10 11.75 9.66
C ASP A 324 -16.50 10.43 10.32
N PRO A 325 -16.39 10.24 11.65
CA PRO A 325 -16.89 9.04 12.31
C PRO A 325 -18.37 8.76 12.09
N LYS A 326 -19.18 9.78 11.77
CA LYS A 326 -20.61 9.62 11.46
C LYS A 326 -20.85 8.89 10.13
N LYS A 327 -19.85 8.86 9.25
CA LYS A 327 -19.90 8.21 7.93
C LYS A 327 -19.23 6.83 7.94
N TYR A 328 -18.72 6.37 9.09
CA TYR A 328 -18.04 5.10 9.16
C TYR A 328 -18.95 3.93 8.77
N ASN A 329 -18.40 3.01 8.01
CA ASN A 329 -18.98 1.69 7.83
C ASN A 329 -18.66 0.84 9.08
N LEU A 330 -19.63 0.73 9.98
CA LEU A 330 -19.56 -0.14 11.15
C LEU A 330 -20.34 -1.44 11.00
N VAL A 331 -20.88 -1.69 9.80
CA VAL A 331 -21.70 -2.87 9.50
C VAL A 331 -20.84 -3.97 8.89
N ASP A 332 -20.13 -3.66 7.80
CA ASP A 332 -19.30 -4.62 7.06
C ASP A 332 -18.01 -4.00 6.46
N PRO A 333 -17.25 -3.21 7.25
CA PRO A 333 -15.97 -2.68 6.81
C PRO A 333 -15.04 -3.82 6.37
N PRO A 334 -14.22 -3.65 5.31
CA PRO A 334 -13.32 -4.70 4.87
C PRO A 334 -12.28 -4.99 5.97
N ARG A 335 -12.03 -6.27 6.22
CA ARG A 335 -10.99 -6.75 7.14
C ARG A 335 -9.70 -6.97 6.36
N ARG A 336 -8.63 -6.27 6.74
CA ARG A 336 -7.36 -6.18 5.99
C ARG A 336 -6.16 -6.23 6.92
N ASN A 337 -4.97 -6.46 6.37
CA ASN A 337 -3.71 -6.24 7.08
C ASN A 337 -2.91 -5.04 6.53
N THR A 338 -3.26 -4.56 5.33
CA THR A 338 -2.59 -3.45 4.66
C THR A 338 -3.62 -2.52 4.04
N VAL A 339 -3.47 -1.21 4.25
CA VAL A 339 -4.37 -0.19 3.67
C VAL A 339 -3.58 1.01 3.15
N ALA A 340 -3.88 1.44 1.93
CA ALA A 340 -3.29 2.66 1.39
C ALA A 340 -3.97 3.89 2.00
N VAL A 341 -3.17 4.74 2.63
CA VAL A 341 -3.56 6.09 3.04
C VAL A 341 -3.37 7.00 1.83
N PRO A 342 -4.42 7.63 1.31
CA PRO A 342 -4.29 8.51 0.16
C PRO A 342 -3.43 9.75 0.47
N LYS A 343 -2.64 10.20 -0.51
CA LYS A 343 -2.17 11.58 -0.60
C LYS A 343 -3.38 12.49 -0.48
N ASN A 344 -3.24 13.57 0.29
CA ASN A 344 -4.36 14.45 0.62
C ASN A 344 -5.53 13.73 1.30
N GLY A 345 -5.30 12.76 2.17
CA GLY A 345 -6.40 12.02 2.78
C GLY A 345 -6.05 11.29 4.06
N TRP A 346 -7.04 10.55 4.55
CA TRP A 346 -6.95 9.80 5.78
C TRP A 346 -7.69 8.46 5.68
N VAL A 347 -7.29 7.52 6.53
CA VAL A 347 -7.94 6.22 6.70
C VAL A 347 -8.10 5.95 8.20
N ALA A 348 -9.29 5.49 8.61
CA ALA A 348 -9.56 5.05 9.97
C ALA A 348 -9.68 3.53 10.01
N ILE A 349 -8.89 2.90 10.87
CA ILE A 349 -8.92 1.46 11.11
C ILE A 349 -9.31 1.16 12.56
N ARG A 350 -9.98 0.03 12.78
CA ARG A 350 -10.28 -0.50 14.11
C ARG A 350 -9.83 -1.93 14.28
N PHE A 351 -9.23 -2.23 15.43
CA PHE A 351 -8.85 -3.57 15.84
C PHE A 351 -8.94 -3.73 17.36
N ARG A 352 -8.77 -4.95 17.83
CA ARG A 352 -8.66 -5.29 19.24
C ARG A 352 -7.23 -5.74 19.47
N ALA A 353 -6.53 -5.16 20.44
CA ALA A 353 -5.16 -5.51 20.78
C ALA A 353 -5.13 -6.80 21.63
N ASP A 354 -5.51 -7.94 21.04
CA ASP A 354 -5.65 -9.25 21.68
C ASP A 354 -4.56 -10.26 21.33
N ASN A 355 -3.46 -9.81 20.71
CA ASN A 355 -2.28 -10.61 20.42
C ASN A 355 -1.07 -10.06 21.21
N PRO A 356 -0.68 -10.69 22.34
CA PRO A 356 0.47 -10.27 23.14
C PRO A 356 1.79 -10.44 22.37
N GLY A 357 2.48 -9.33 22.12
CA GLY A 357 3.74 -9.31 21.36
C GLY A 357 4.16 -7.88 21.05
N THR A 358 5.20 -7.74 20.22
CA THR A 358 5.71 -6.46 19.70
C THR A 358 5.53 -6.37 18.22
#